data_AF-A0ABD5V2W8-F1
#
_entry.id   AF-A0ABD5V2W8-F1
#
_cell.length_a   1.000
_cell.length_b   1.000
_cell.length_c   1.000
_cell.angle_alpha   90.00
_cell.angle_beta   90.00
_cell.angle_gamma   90.00
#
_symmetry.space_group_name_H-M   'P 1'
#
loop_
_entity.id
_entity.type
_entity.pdbx_description
1 polymer ?
#
loop_
_entity_poly.entity_id
_entity_poly.type
_entity_poly.pdbx_seq_one_letter_code
_entity_poly.pdbx_strand_id
1 'polypeptide(L)'
;MTTDTSPERTRQPREDVALRQPVGDDRTICESIFTTVATAEDRPVTELDPLGETVDSDALNALFPSGLRDSSRELAFHYAGYTVVVTDEAVTLLSPT
;
A
#
# COMPACT_ATOMS: atom_id res chain seq x y z
N MET A 1 23.13 -9.66 42.10
CA MET A 1 22.33 -10.77 41.54
C MET A 1 22.03 -10.39 40.11
N THR A 2 22.58 -11.18 39.18
CA THR A 2 22.54 -10.97 37.73
C THR A 2 21.46 -11.87 37.12
N THR A 3 20.60 -11.25 36.33
CA THR A 3 19.90 -11.75 35.12
C THR A 3 19.54 -10.43 34.40
N ASP A 4 20.14 -9.98 33.30
CA ASP A 4 20.45 -10.64 32.02
C ASP A 4 19.31 -11.50 31.48
N THR A 5 18.50 -10.93 30.59
CA THR A 5 17.93 -11.59 29.40
C THR A 5 17.28 -10.53 28.49
N SER A 6 17.99 -10.21 27.41
CA SER A 6 17.53 -9.84 26.06
C SER A 6 16.68 -8.57 25.83
N PRO A 7 17.27 -7.53 25.21
CA PRO A 7 16.56 -6.71 24.23
C PRO A 7 16.51 -7.47 22.88
N GLU A 8 15.60 -8.43 22.72
CA GLU A 8 15.45 -9.18 21.47
C GLU A 8 14.02 -9.11 20.91
N ARG A 9 13.76 -8.04 20.16
CA ARG A 9 13.65 -8.12 18.70
C ARG A 9 13.43 -6.72 18.15
N THR A 10 14.50 -6.20 17.58
CA THR A 10 14.54 -5.23 16.50
C THR A 10 13.31 -5.36 15.60
N ARG A 11 12.28 -4.53 15.81
CA ARG A 11 11.52 -3.99 14.69
C ARG A 11 12.06 -2.59 14.48
N GLN A 12 13.25 -2.50 13.88
CA GLN A 12 13.62 -1.25 13.23
C GLN A 12 12.42 -0.86 12.35
N PRO A 13 11.88 0.36 12.46
CA PRO A 13 11.01 0.86 11.41
C PRO A 13 11.82 0.68 10.13
N ARG A 14 11.30 -0.07 9.16
CA ARG A 14 11.91 -0.05 7.82
C ARG A 14 11.54 1.32 7.29
N GLU A 15 12.36 2.30 7.64
CA GLU A 15 12.27 3.71 7.30
C GLU A 15 12.16 3.77 5.78
N ASP A 16 10.92 3.79 5.32
CA ASP A 16 10.35 4.88 4.55
C ASP A 16 8.86 4.59 4.27
N VAL A 17 8.04 4.25 5.27
CA VAL A 17 6.59 4.14 5.03
C VAL A 17 6.02 5.56 4.95
N ALA A 18 5.81 6.06 3.73
CA ALA A 18 5.27 7.39 3.48
C ALA A 18 3.81 7.50 3.95
N LEU A 19 2.99 6.48 3.64
CA LEU A 19 1.58 6.45 4.03
C LEU A 19 1.04 5.03 4.07
N ARG A 20 0.12 4.74 5.00
CA ARG A 20 -0.65 3.49 4.99
C ARG A 20 -2.12 3.81 5.21
N GLN A 21 -2.98 3.34 4.31
CA GLN A 21 -4.43 3.46 4.43
C GLN A 21 -5.11 2.10 4.36
N PRO A 22 -6.13 1.83 5.20
CA PRO A 22 -6.91 0.61 5.11
C PRO A 22 -7.69 0.59 3.79
N VAL A 23 -7.92 -0.60 3.24
CA VAL A 23 -8.85 -0.79 2.13
C VAL A 23 -10.25 -0.87 2.73
N GLY A 24 -11.13 0.05 2.33
CA GLY A 24 -12.53 0.04 2.79
C GLY A 24 -13.35 -1.00 2.02
N ASP A 25 -14.33 -1.62 2.68
CA ASP A 25 -15.23 -2.59 2.04
C ASP A 25 -16.10 -1.96 0.92
N ASP A 26 -16.31 -0.63 0.98
CA ASP A 26 -17.16 0.12 0.06
C ASP A 26 -16.44 0.62 -1.22
N ARG A 27 -15.14 0.34 -1.37
CA ARG A 27 -14.34 0.84 -2.50
C ARG A 27 -13.47 -0.24 -3.13
N THR A 28 -13.10 -0.03 -4.38
CA THR A 28 -12.18 -0.93 -5.08
C THR A 28 -10.73 -0.74 -4.61
N ILE A 29 -9.86 -1.71 -4.92
CA ILE A 29 -8.43 -1.56 -4.69
C ILE A 29 -7.85 -0.42 -5.51
N CYS A 30 -8.25 -0.28 -6.78
CA CYS A 30 -7.81 0.83 -7.61
C CYS A 30 -8.12 2.19 -6.95
N GLU A 31 -9.35 2.37 -6.48
CA GLU A 31 -9.78 3.59 -5.79
C GLU A 31 -9.01 3.84 -4.49
N SER A 32 -8.74 2.78 -3.73
CA SER A 32 -7.92 2.86 -2.51
C SER A 32 -6.50 3.31 -2.83
N ILE A 33 -5.89 2.81 -3.91
CA ILE A 33 -4.55 3.21 -4.33
C ILE A 33 -4.53 4.68 -4.76
N PHE A 34 -5.45 5.09 -5.64
CA PHE A 34 -5.54 6.49 -6.07
C PHE A 34 -5.72 7.44 -4.89
N THR A 35 -6.63 7.13 -3.95
CA THR A 35 -6.87 7.96 -2.77
C THR A 35 -5.64 8.03 -1.87
N THR A 36 -4.93 6.90 -1.69
CA THR A 36 -3.73 6.84 -0.87
C THR A 36 -2.62 7.69 -1.48
N VAL A 37 -2.34 7.54 -2.78
CA VAL A 37 -1.31 8.32 -3.47
C VAL A 37 -1.67 9.80 -3.52
N ALA A 38 -2.93 10.13 -3.81
CA ALA A 38 -3.45 11.50 -3.80
C ALA A 38 -3.24 12.18 -2.43
N THR A 39 -3.50 11.44 -1.34
CA THR A 39 -3.29 11.93 0.02
C THR A 39 -1.80 12.15 0.31
N ALA A 40 -0.93 11.28 -0.19
CA ALA A 40 0.51 11.40 0.02
C ALA A 40 1.12 12.56 -0.77
N GLU A 41 0.65 12.77 -2.00
CA GLU A 41 1.08 13.85 -2.90
C GLU A 41 0.38 15.20 -2.63
N ASP A 42 -0.58 15.23 -1.70
CA ASP A 42 -1.46 16.37 -1.43
C ASP A 42 -2.10 16.96 -2.71
N ARG A 43 -2.56 16.05 -3.59
CA ARG A 43 -3.08 16.38 -4.93
C ARG A 43 -4.34 15.59 -5.26
N PRO A 44 -5.27 16.15 -6.05
CA PRO A 44 -6.46 15.42 -6.44
C PRO A 44 -6.11 14.23 -7.34
N VAL A 45 -6.89 13.14 -7.23
CA VAL A 45 -6.70 11.92 -8.05
C VAL A 45 -6.70 12.18 -9.55
N THR A 46 -7.35 13.26 -10.00
CA THR A 46 -7.42 13.69 -11.41
C THR A 46 -6.12 14.33 -11.91
N GLU A 47 -5.21 14.72 -11.02
CA GLU A 47 -3.89 15.26 -11.34
C GLU A 47 -2.77 14.21 -11.23
N LEU A 48 -3.10 12.99 -10.78
CA LEU A 48 -2.16 11.88 -10.77
C LEU A 48 -2.05 11.23 -12.15
N ASP A 49 -0.88 10.64 -12.43
CA ASP A 49 -0.68 9.86 -13.65
C ASP A 49 -1.65 8.67 -13.69
N PRO A 50 -2.18 8.28 -14.86
CA PRO A 50 -3.10 7.16 -14.92
C PRO A 50 -2.44 5.86 -14.46
N LEU A 51 -3.02 5.18 -13.45
CA LEU A 51 -2.54 3.86 -13.00
C LEU A 51 -2.44 2.86 -14.17
N GLY A 52 -3.34 2.96 -15.14
CA GLY A 52 -3.39 2.13 -16.36
C GLY A 52 -2.12 2.14 -17.21
N GLU A 53 -1.24 3.15 -17.06
CA GLU A 53 0.06 3.16 -17.74
C GLU A 53 1.09 2.24 -17.08
N THR A 54 0.88 1.89 -15.80
CA THR A 54 1.79 1.05 -15.00
C THR A 54 1.20 -0.34 -14.72
N VAL A 55 -0.08 -0.38 -14.33
CA VAL A 55 -0.80 -1.58 -13.91
C VAL A 55 -2.19 -1.54 -14.54
N ASP A 56 -2.62 -2.68 -15.10
CA ASP A 56 -3.98 -2.85 -15.60
C ASP A 56 -4.97 -2.82 -14.41
N SER A 57 -5.78 -1.77 -14.34
CA SER A 57 -6.79 -1.57 -13.29
C SER A 57 -7.83 -2.69 -13.23
N ASP A 58 -8.21 -3.26 -14.38
CA ASP A 58 -9.19 -4.35 -14.42
C ASP A 58 -8.55 -5.64 -13.90
N ALA A 59 -7.31 -5.92 -14.28
CA ALA A 59 -6.56 -7.05 -13.74
C ALA A 59 -6.32 -6.90 -12.23
N LEU A 60 -6.05 -5.68 -11.76
CA LEU A 60 -5.84 -5.38 -10.35
C LEU A 60 -7.12 -5.61 -9.52
N ASN A 61 -8.26 -5.11 -10.00
CA ASN A 61 -9.55 -5.36 -9.37
C ASN A 61 -9.94 -6.85 -9.41
N ALA A 62 -9.55 -7.58 -10.45
CA ALA A 62 -9.75 -9.03 -10.53
C ALA A 62 -8.85 -9.80 -9.54
N LEU A 63 -7.63 -9.30 -9.28
CA LEU A 63 -6.70 -9.89 -8.32
C LEU A 63 -7.19 -9.70 -6.88
N PHE A 64 -7.81 -8.56 -6.60
CA PHE A 64 -8.35 -8.19 -5.29
C PHE A 64 -9.86 -7.89 -5.37
N PRO A 65 -10.70 -8.93 -5.55
CA PRO A 65 -12.13 -8.76 -5.65
C PRO A 65 -12.71 -8.30 -4.30
N SER A 66 -13.65 -7.35 -4.35
CA SER A 66 -14.30 -6.83 -3.15
C SER A 66 -15.00 -7.94 -2.35
N GLY A 67 -14.85 -7.89 -1.02
CA GLY A 67 -15.47 -8.83 -0.09
C GLY A 67 -14.76 -10.18 0.06
N LEU A 68 -13.70 -10.46 -0.71
CA LEU A 68 -12.82 -11.59 -0.46
C LEU A 68 -11.59 -11.10 0.30
N ARG A 69 -11.35 -11.64 1.51
CA ARG A 69 -10.17 -11.33 2.31
C ARG A 69 -9.25 -12.53 2.27
N ASP A 70 -8.18 -12.45 1.48
CA ASP A 70 -7.18 -13.48 1.38
C ASP A 70 -5.81 -12.89 1.71
N SER A 71 -5.43 -13.01 2.99
CA SER A 71 -4.19 -12.42 3.53
C SER A 71 -2.91 -12.90 2.84
N SER A 72 -2.98 -13.84 1.89
CA SER A 72 -1.85 -14.30 1.08
C SER A 72 -1.59 -13.46 -0.18
N ARG A 73 -2.50 -12.54 -0.56
CA ARG A 73 -2.37 -11.72 -1.76
C ARG A 73 -1.69 -10.40 -1.44
N GLU A 74 -0.52 -10.22 -2.03
CA GLU A 74 0.27 -9.02 -1.95
C GLU A 74 0.76 -8.64 -3.36
N LEU A 75 0.63 -7.37 -3.72
CA LEU A 75 1.17 -6.83 -4.95
C LEU A 75 2.00 -5.58 -4.63
N ALA A 76 3.24 -5.55 -5.09
CA ALA A 76 4.12 -4.39 -4.97
C ALA A 76 4.54 -3.90 -6.36
N PHE A 77 4.39 -2.59 -6.61
CA PHE A 77 4.81 -1.95 -7.85
C PHE A 77 5.23 -0.50 -7.62
N HIS A 78 5.95 0.09 -8.57
CA HIS A 78 6.38 1.47 -8.49
C HIS A 78 5.39 2.39 -9.21
N TYR A 79 4.95 3.46 -8.54
CA TYR A 79 4.03 4.42 -9.12
C TYR A 79 4.18 5.79 -8.43
N ALA A 80 4.14 6.86 -9.22
CA ALA A 80 4.34 8.24 -8.75
C ALA A 80 5.61 8.44 -7.90
N GLY A 81 6.67 7.67 -8.15
CA GLY A 81 7.92 7.72 -7.37
C GLY A 81 7.90 6.92 -6.06
N TYR A 82 6.77 6.33 -5.67
CA TYR A 82 6.66 5.46 -4.49
C TYR A 82 6.69 3.99 -4.86
N THR A 83 7.01 3.15 -3.89
CA THR A 83 6.68 1.72 -3.95
C THR A 83 5.31 1.51 -3.31
N VAL A 84 4.31 1.21 -4.13
CA VAL A 84 2.95 0.92 -3.69
C VAL A 84 2.86 -0.57 -3.38
N VAL A 85 2.59 -0.91 -2.13
CA VAL A 85 2.32 -2.27 -1.65
C VAL A 85 0.85 -2.39 -1.31
N VAL A 86 0.17 -3.30 -1.99
CA VAL A 86 -1.28 -3.51 -1.91
C VAL A 86 -1.54 -4.87 -1.30
N THR A 87 -2.40 -4.88 -0.29
CA THR A 87 -2.94 -6.08 0.35
C THR A 87 -4.46 -5.94 0.46
N ASP A 88 -5.16 -7.04 0.75
CA ASP A 88 -6.61 -7.01 0.99
C ASP A 88 -7.03 -6.15 2.20
N GLU A 89 -6.09 -5.84 3.10
CA GLU A 89 -6.35 -5.08 4.32
C GLU A 89 -5.99 -3.60 4.18
N ALA A 90 -4.89 -3.30 3.47
CA ALA A 90 -4.33 -1.95 3.39
C ALA A 90 -3.48 -1.73 2.14
N VAL A 91 -3.46 -0.47 1.71
CA VAL A 91 -2.48 0.08 0.76
C VAL A 91 -1.39 0.78 1.57
N THR A 92 -0.14 0.45 1.29
CA THR A 92 1.04 1.03 1.92
C THR A 92 1.93 1.64 0.85
N LEU A 93 2.32 2.89 1.02
CA LEU A 93 3.29 3.59 0.20
C LEU A 93 4.63 3.60 0.91
N LEU A 94 5.68 3.23 0.19
CA LEU A 94 7.05 3.38 0.64
C LEU A 94 7.72 4.50 -0.15
N SER A 95 8.42 5.41 0.55
CA SER A 95 9.23 6.45 -0.07
C SER A 95 10.30 5.80 -0.97
N PRO A 96 10.67 6.46 -2.07
CA PRO A 96 11.84 6.05 -2.84
C PRO A 96 13.10 6.16 -1.98
N THR A 97 13.92 5.12 -1.96
CA THR A 97 15.27 5.13 -1.37
C THR A 97 16.23 5.98 -2.20
#